data_AF-A0AA91Q582-F1
#
_entry.id   AF-A0AA91Q582-F1
#
_cell.length_a   1.000
_cell.length_b   1.000
_cell.length_c   1.000
_cell.angle_alpha   90.00
_cell.angle_beta   90.00
_cell.angle_gamma   90.00
#
_symmetry.space_group_name_H-M   'P 1'
#
loop_
_entity.id
_entity.type
_entity.pdbx_description
1 polymer ?
#
loop_
_entity_poly.entity_id
_entity_poly.type
_entity_poly.pdbx_seq_one_letter_code
_entity_poly.pdbx_strand_id
1 'polypeptide(L)'
;MISIDGILDLLFKEGIYNYRELLEDLCCGHESDDPYFRKTVNTVEIFAFGDYIHYLKNSEACIALQSQGIRKLVKSTLVSVCNVNEGRQLSFDDVIEINSLEQALRQMGGDTHFHDILQDLLIEMANEGSIEIQIDDATSSFFVNRSYVARDAYNPNKYSLRVLHESDITSRSVPHARKLLSEWLSTKINPAIQELSGQN
;
A
#
# COMPACT_ATOMS: atom_id res chain seq x y z
N MET A 1 18.40 16.57 12.05
CA MET A 1 17.70 15.36 12.52
C MET A 1 16.22 15.72 12.60
N ILE A 2 15.35 15.02 11.87
CA ILE A 2 13.90 15.27 11.92
C ILE A 2 13.38 14.73 13.26
N SER A 3 12.51 15.49 13.94
CA SER A 3 11.86 15.01 15.17
C SER A 3 10.86 13.89 14.86
N ILE A 4 10.49 13.08 15.85
CA ILE A 4 9.48 12.03 15.64
C ILE A 4 8.14 12.63 15.21
N ASP A 5 7.72 13.73 15.82
CA ASP A 5 6.51 14.44 15.39
C ASP A 5 6.62 14.89 13.92
N GLY A 6 7.79 15.38 13.49
CA GLY A 6 8.03 15.73 12.10
C GLY A 6 8.00 14.54 11.13
N ILE A 7 8.37 13.34 11.59
CA ILE A 7 8.22 12.10 10.81
C ILE A 7 6.74 11.75 10.65
N LEU A 8 5.96 11.84 11.72
CA LEU A 8 4.52 11.56 11.69
C LEU A 8 3.76 12.57 10.81
N ASP A 9 4.12 13.85 10.89
CA ASP A 9 3.55 14.90 10.03
C ASP A 9 3.82 14.62 8.54
N LEU A 10 5.01 14.10 8.21
CA LEU A 10 5.34 13.68 6.85
C LEU A 10 4.55 12.46 6.41
N LEU A 11 4.41 11.45 7.28
CA LEU A 11 3.60 10.25 7.00
C LEU A 11 2.14 10.60 6.73
N PHE A 12 1.59 11.59 7.44
CA PHE A 12 0.17 11.93 7.37
C PHE A 12 -0.14 13.00 6.32
N LYS A 13 0.84 13.40 5.51
CA LYS A 13 0.65 14.35 4.42
C LYS A 13 -0.14 13.71 3.27
N GLU A 14 -1.23 14.34 2.86
CA GLU A 14 -2.08 13.88 1.75
C GLU A 14 -1.30 13.86 0.42
N GLY A 15 -1.72 12.99 -0.51
CA GLY A 15 -1.07 12.83 -1.82
C GLY A 15 0.34 12.20 -1.83
N ILE A 16 1.02 12.04 -0.69
CA ILE A 16 2.35 11.39 -0.62
C ILE A 16 2.20 9.92 -0.21
N TYR A 17 2.82 8.99 -0.93
CA TYR A 17 2.72 7.54 -0.65
C TYR A 17 4.06 6.80 -0.74
N ASN A 18 5.16 7.56 -0.81
CA ASN A 18 6.53 7.06 -0.92
C ASN A 18 7.34 7.53 0.29
N TYR A 19 7.81 6.57 1.07
CA TYR A 19 8.50 6.74 2.34
C TYR A 19 9.79 5.92 2.43
N ARG A 20 10.19 5.19 1.38
CA ARG A 20 11.43 4.40 1.36
C ARG A 20 12.66 5.25 1.69
N GLU A 21 12.81 6.43 1.09
CA GLU A 21 13.96 7.31 1.35
C GLU A 21 13.99 7.75 2.81
N LEU A 22 12.83 8.14 3.36
CA LEU A 22 12.69 8.45 4.79
C LEU A 22 13.08 7.25 5.67
N LEU A 23 12.66 6.05 5.29
CA LEU A 23 12.97 4.82 6.02
C LEU A 23 14.46 4.47 5.99
N GLU A 24 15.10 4.61 4.83
CA GLU A 24 16.55 4.46 4.65
C GLU A 24 17.30 5.48 5.52
N ASP A 25 16.92 6.76 5.48
CA ASP A 25 17.53 7.82 6.30
C ASP A 25 17.42 7.54 7.81
N LEU A 26 16.27 7.04 8.26
CA LEU A 26 16.05 6.69 9.67
C LEU A 26 16.87 5.48 10.13
N CYS A 27 17.27 4.61 9.20
CA CYS A 27 18.06 3.41 9.50
C CYS A 27 19.57 3.61 9.25
N CYS A 28 19.95 4.59 8.42
CA CYS A 28 21.32 5.01 8.20
C CYS A 28 21.85 5.79 9.41
N GLY A 29 22.24 5.07 10.48
CA GLY A 29 23.15 5.63 11.48
C GLY A 29 22.96 5.19 12.92
N HIS A 30 21.80 4.68 13.33
CA HIS A 30 21.56 4.35 14.74
C HIS A 30 20.54 3.21 14.91
N GLU A 31 20.93 2.12 15.56
CA GLU A 31 20.00 1.40 16.41
C GLU A 31 19.74 2.28 17.63
N SER A 32 18.57 2.91 17.68
CA SER A 32 18.15 3.61 18.89
C SER A 32 17.53 2.59 19.85
N ASP A 33 18.03 2.57 21.08
CA ASP A 33 17.41 1.81 22.17
C ASP A 33 16.05 2.39 22.58
N ASP A 34 15.70 3.59 22.12
CA ASP A 34 14.40 4.21 22.37
C ASP A 34 13.27 3.34 21.78
N PRO A 35 12.38 2.76 22.63
CA PRO A 35 11.23 2.00 22.16
C PRO A 35 10.30 2.82 21.26
N TYR A 36 10.17 4.12 21.50
CA TYR A 36 9.29 4.99 20.74
C TYR A 36 9.83 5.25 19.32
N PHE A 37 11.14 5.48 19.20
CA PHE A 37 11.80 5.55 17.90
C PHE A 37 11.65 4.24 17.12
N ARG A 38 11.85 3.08 17.76
CA ARG A 38 11.68 1.76 17.11
C ARG A 38 10.27 1.57 16.56
N LYS A 39 9.24 1.91 17.36
CA LYS A 39 7.84 1.89 16.91
C LYS A 39 7.58 2.84 15.75
N THR A 40 8.22 4.01 15.75
CA THR A 40 8.13 4.98 14.65
C THR A 40 8.68 4.39 13.35
N VAL A 41 9.88 3.81 13.38
CA VAL A 41 10.48 3.16 12.20
C VAL A 41 9.61 2.01 11.69
N ASN A 42 9.09 1.17 12.58
CA ASN A 42 8.16 0.10 12.21
C ASN A 42 6.89 0.66 11.54
N THR A 43 6.38 1.79 12.02
CA THR A 43 5.22 2.46 11.43
C THR A 43 5.54 2.98 10.02
N VAL A 44 6.70 3.63 9.83
CA VAL A 44 7.17 4.07 8.52
C VAL A 44 7.32 2.88 7.56
N GLU A 45 7.84 1.73 8.02
CA GLU A 45 7.93 0.49 7.23
C GLU A 45 6.55 0.02 6.75
N ILE A 46 5.53 0.05 7.62
CA ILE A 46 4.15 -0.29 7.22
C ILE A 46 3.63 0.68 6.15
N PHE A 47 3.86 1.99 6.29
CA PHE A 47 3.44 2.97 5.29
C PHE A 47 4.20 2.82 3.97
N ALA A 48 5.49 2.46 4.00
CA ALA A 48 6.32 2.25 2.81
C ALA A 48 5.91 0.98 2.06
N PHE A 49 5.82 -0.17 2.75
CA PHE A 49 5.68 -1.48 2.09
C PHE A 49 4.43 -2.28 2.48
N GLY A 50 3.89 -2.05 3.67
CA GLY A 50 2.72 -2.77 4.21
C GLY A 50 1.37 -2.13 3.87
N ASP A 51 0.32 -2.54 4.57
CA ASP A 51 -1.07 -2.10 4.40
C ASP A 51 -1.78 -2.11 5.75
N TYR A 52 -3.04 -1.69 5.80
CA TYR A 52 -3.81 -1.65 7.05
C TYR A 52 -3.84 -2.99 7.79
N ILE A 53 -4.02 -4.11 7.08
CA ILE A 53 -3.96 -5.45 7.68
C ILE A 53 -2.61 -5.74 8.37
N HIS A 54 -1.51 -5.24 7.81
CA HIS A 54 -0.17 -5.41 8.39
C HIS A 54 0.04 -4.55 9.64
N TYR A 55 -0.56 -3.35 9.67
CA TYR A 55 -0.60 -2.54 10.88
C TYR A 55 -1.39 -3.23 11.99
N LEU A 56 -2.56 -3.82 11.69
CA LEU A 56 -3.35 -4.53 12.69
C LEU A 56 -2.55 -5.68 13.33
N LYS A 57 -1.91 -6.51 12.51
CA LYS A 57 -1.06 -7.63 12.95
C LYS A 57 0.11 -7.19 13.82
N ASN A 58 0.64 -5.99 13.61
CA ASN A 58 1.84 -5.46 14.27
C ASN A 58 1.56 -4.24 15.15
N SER A 59 0.31 -4.04 15.58
CA SER A 59 -0.13 -2.80 16.24
C SER A 59 0.63 -2.52 17.54
N GLU A 60 1.00 -3.55 18.30
CA GLU A 60 1.81 -3.40 19.52
C GLU A 60 3.25 -2.91 19.23
N ALA A 61 3.78 -3.25 18.05
CA ALA A 61 5.12 -2.89 17.60
C ALA A 61 5.15 -1.55 16.81
N CYS A 62 4.00 -0.91 16.59
CA CYS A 62 3.87 0.34 15.86
C CYS A 62 3.41 1.49 16.77
N ILE A 63 3.49 2.73 16.27
CA ILE A 63 2.87 3.89 16.89
C ILE A 63 1.35 3.76 16.74
N ALA A 64 0.62 4.01 17.82
CA ALA A 64 -0.83 4.06 17.79
C ALA A 64 -1.29 5.22 16.90
N LEU A 65 -1.90 4.88 15.76
CA LEU A 65 -2.38 5.86 14.80
C LEU A 65 -3.68 6.51 15.29
N GLN A 66 -3.72 7.84 15.26
CA GLN A 66 -4.94 8.62 15.40
C GLN A 66 -5.74 8.59 14.08
N SER A 67 -6.96 9.15 14.08
CA SER A 67 -7.88 9.11 12.93
C SER A 67 -7.24 9.55 11.61
N GLN A 68 -6.39 10.59 11.62
CA GLN A 68 -5.68 11.04 10.43
C GLN A 68 -4.69 9.99 9.89
N GLY A 69 -3.90 9.37 10.77
CA GLY A 69 -2.96 8.31 10.38
C GLY A 69 -3.67 7.05 9.89
N ILE A 70 -4.79 6.69 10.50
CA ILE A 70 -5.65 5.59 10.03
C ILE A 70 -6.21 5.91 8.65
N ARG A 71 -6.78 7.11 8.45
CA ARG A 71 -7.27 7.57 7.14
C ARG A 71 -6.19 7.46 6.07
N LYS A 72 -5.00 7.95 6.37
CA LYS A 72 -3.87 7.92 5.44
C LYS A 72 -3.40 6.50 5.12
N LEU A 73 -3.34 5.62 6.12
CA LEU A 73 -2.96 4.22 5.90
C LEU A 73 -4.02 3.48 5.06
N VAL A 74 -5.31 3.74 5.28
CA VAL A 74 -6.38 3.21 4.43
C VAL A 74 -6.23 3.69 2.99
N LYS A 75 -6.05 5.00 2.76
CA LYS A 75 -5.75 5.52 1.41
C LYS A 75 -4.53 4.83 0.79
N SER A 76 -3.46 4.61 1.58
CA SER A 76 -2.25 3.92 1.10
C SER A 76 -2.51 2.44 0.74
N THR A 77 -3.44 1.78 1.43
CA THR A 77 -3.94 0.44 1.07
C THR A 77 -4.78 0.49 -0.20
N LEU A 78 -5.67 1.48 -0.35
CA LEU A 78 -6.47 1.64 -1.56
C LEU A 78 -5.64 1.95 -2.80
N VAL A 79 -4.55 2.73 -2.69
CA VAL A 79 -3.58 2.90 -3.79
C VAL A 79 -3.06 1.54 -4.26
N SER A 80 -2.73 0.67 -3.31
CA SER A 80 -2.22 -0.67 -3.62
C SER A 80 -3.27 -1.55 -4.28
N VAL A 81 -4.50 -1.51 -3.78
CA VAL A 81 -5.65 -2.21 -4.37
C VAL A 81 -5.87 -1.75 -5.80
N CYS A 82 -5.79 -0.43 -6.07
CA CYS A 82 -5.93 0.13 -7.41
C CYS A 82 -4.77 -0.28 -8.32
N ASN A 83 -3.51 -0.20 -7.85
CA ASN A 83 -2.32 -0.58 -8.63
C ASN A 83 -2.42 -2.02 -9.17
N VAL A 84 -2.95 -2.97 -8.39
CA VAL A 84 -3.04 -4.39 -8.80
C VAL A 84 -4.31 -4.72 -9.60
N ASN A 85 -5.27 -3.79 -9.69
CA ASN A 85 -6.58 -4.01 -10.31
C ASN A 85 -6.92 -2.97 -11.40
N GLU A 86 -5.93 -2.30 -11.99
CA GLU A 86 -6.17 -1.43 -13.15
C GLU A 86 -6.92 -2.18 -14.26
N GLY A 87 -7.95 -1.55 -14.82
CA GLY A 87 -8.84 -2.13 -15.82
C GLY A 87 -9.86 -3.12 -15.26
N ARG A 88 -10.09 -3.17 -13.94
CA ARG A 88 -11.05 -4.10 -13.31
C ARG A 88 -12.11 -3.36 -12.49
N GLN A 89 -13.26 -4.01 -12.35
CA GLN A 89 -14.33 -3.62 -11.44
C GLN A 89 -14.16 -4.35 -10.10
N LEU A 90 -14.34 -3.64 -8.99
CA LEU A 90 -14.22 -4.14 -7.63
C LEU A 90 -15.48 -3.77 -6.84
N SER A 91 -16.03 -4.72 -6.08
CA SER A 91 -17.12 -4.41 -5.15
C SER A 91 -16.58 -3.74 -3.88
N PHE A 92 -17.39 -2.90 -3.23
CA PHE A 92 -17.00 -2.31 -1.95
C PHE A 92 -16.82 -3.36 -0.86
N ASP A 93 -17.70 -4.36 -0.80
CA ASP A 93 -17.65 -5.45 0.18
C ASP A 93 -16.35 -6.26 0.07
N ASP A 94 -15.96 -6.67 -1.14
CA ASP A 94 -14.72 -7.42 -1.34
C ASP A 94 -13.50 -6.60 -0.91
N VAL A 95 -13.47 -5.30 -1.23
CA VAL A 95 -12.36 -4.43 -0.83
C VAL A 95 -12.28 -4.29 0.68
N ILE A 96 -13.43 -4.15 1.36
CA ILE A 96 -13.50 -4.04 2.82
C ILE A 96 -13.04 -5.35 3.48
N GLU A 97 -13.57 -6.50 3.04
CA GLU A 97 -13.31 -7.80 3.63
C GLU A 97 -11.84 -8.23 3.41
N ILE A 98 -11.39 -8.23 2.15
CA ILE A 98 -10.04 -8.72 1.77
C ILE A 98 -8.95 -7.90 2.45
N ASN A 99 -9.17 -6.60 2.64
CA ASN A 99 -8.18 -5.70 3.25
C ASN A 99 -8.43 -5.43 4.74
N SER A 100 -9.43 -6.10 5.34
CA SER A 100 -9.80 -5.97 6.76
C SER A 100 -10.05 -4.50 7.18
N LEU A 101 -10.75 -3.74 6.34
CA LEU A 101 -10.94 -2.29 6.55
C LEU A 101 -12.07 -1.94 7.50
N GLU A 102 -12.93 -2.88 7.90
CA GLU A 102 -14.07 -2.62 8.79
C GLU A 102 -13.67 -1.85 10.05
N GLN A 103 -12.59 -2.27 10.72
CA GLN A 103 -12.13 -1.61 11.95
C GLN A 103 -11.68 -0.17 11.68
N ALA A 104 -11.03 0.10 10.54
CA ALA A 104 -10.61 1.45 10.17
C ALA A 104 -11.82 2.33 9.88
N LEU A 105 -12.78 1.82 9.11
CA LEU A 105 -13.96 2.57 8.69
C LEU A 105 -14.86 2.87 9.91
N ARG A 106 -14.99 1.94 10.85
CA ARG A 106 -15.66 2.18 12.15
C ARG A 106 -15.04 3.35 12.92
N GLN A 107 -13.71 3.47 12.92
CA GLN A 107 -13.02 4.59 13.58
C GLN A 107 -13.23 5.94 12.88
N MET A 108 -13.63 5.95 11.61
CA MET A 108 -13.85 7.18 10.85
C MET A 108 -15.30 7.68 10.92
N GLY A 109 -16.29 6.77 10.97
CA GLY A 109 -17.71 7.15 10.86
C GLY A 109 -18.70 6.35 11.69
N GLY A 110 -18.25 5.47 12.59
CA GLY A 110 -19.11 4.64 13.45
C GLY A 110 -19.52 3.31 12.82
N ASP A 111 -20.50 2.62 13.40
CA ASP A 111 -20.84 1.23 13.06
C ASP A 111 -21.71 1.07 11.79
N THR A 112 -22.07 2.16 11.13
CA THR A 112 -22.90 2.19 9.93
C THR A 112 -22.19 3.00 8.84
N HIS A 113 -22.51 2.75 7.56
CA HIS A 113 -22.01 3.53 6.41
C HIS A 113 -20.59 3.24 5.91
N PHE A 114 -20.09 2.00 5.98
CA PHE A 114 -18.75 1.67 5.47
C PHE A 114 -18.58 1.96 3.97
N HIS A 115 -19.61 1.70 3.15
CA HIS A 115 -19.58 1.98 1.71
C HIS A 115 -19.44 3.48 1.45
N ASP A 116 -20.27 4.30 2.11
CA ASP A 116 -20.24 5.76 1.95
C ASP A 116 -18.85 6.32 2.33
N ILE A 117 -18.27 5.86 3.44
CA ILE A 117 -16.93 6.29 3.87
C ILE A 117 -15.85 5.86 2.87
N LEU A 118 -15.92 4.62 2.37
CA LEU A 118 -14.97 4.12 1.37
C LEU A 118 -15.09 4.90 0.06
N GLN A 119 -16.31 5.20 -0.38
CA GLN A 119 -16.62 6.01 -1.54
C GLN A 119 -16.07 7.44 -1.38
N ASP A 120 -16.26 8.08 -0.23
CA ASP A 120 -15.68 9.40 0.06
C ASP A 120 -14.16 9.40 -0.01
N LEU A 121 -13.50 8.37 0.54
CA LEU A 121 -12.04 8.21 0.45
C LEU A 121 -11.57 8.08 -1.00
N LEU A 122 -12.28 7.29 -1.80
CA LEU A 122 -11.99 7.09 -3.21
C LEU A 122 -12.18 8.39 -4.02
N ILE A 123 -13.22 9.17 -3.73
CA ILE A 123 -13.46 10.49 -4.32
C ILE A 123 -12.34 11.47 -3.93
N GLU A 124 -11.92 11.50 -2.66
CA GLU A 124 -10.79 12.31 -2.22
C GLU A 124 -9.50 11.95 -2.96
N MET A 125 -9.19 10.67 -3.06
CA MET A 125 -8.01 10.19 -3.78
C MET A 125 -8.04 10.55 -5.27
N ALA A 126 -9.23 10.53 -5.88
CA ALA A 126 -9.41 10.98 -7.27
C ALA A 126 -9.20 12.49 -7.41
N ASN A 127 -9.73 13.30 -6.47
CA ASN A 127 -9.52 14.75 -6.44
C ASN A 127 -8.05 15.13 -6.18
N GLU A 128 -7.34 14.34 -5.39
CA GLU A 128 -5.89 14.45 -5.19
C GLU A 128 -5.07 14.06 -6.43
N GLY A 129 -5.71 13.47 -7.45
CA GLY A 129 -5.04 12.96 -8.65
C GLY A 129 -4.23 11.68 -8.40
N SER A 130 -4.50 10.95 -7.31
CA SER A 130 -3.79 9.70 -6.99
C SER A 130 -4.30 8.53 -7.83
N ILE A 131 -5.60 8.52 -8.14
CA ILE A 131 -6.28 7.46 -8.89
C ILE A 131 -7.30 8.06 -9.86
N GLU A 132 -7.71 7.27 -10.84
CA GLU A 132 -8.84 7.53 -11.73
C GLU A 132 -9.79 6.34 -11.66
N ILE A 133 -11.02 6.59 -11.24
CA ILE A 133 -12.03 5.56 -11.02
C ILE A 133 -13.40 6.01 -11.54
N GLN A 134 -14.30 5.05 -11.72
CA GLN A 134 -15.73 5.29 -11.93
C GLN A 134 -16.50 4.51 -10.88
N ILE A 135 -17.35 5.20 -10.13
CA ILE A 135 -18.18 4.58 -9.09
C ILE A 135 -19.56 4.25 -9.69
N ASP A 136 -20.05 3.05 -9.39
CA ASP A 136 -21.37 2.58 -9.75
C ASP A 136 -22.17 2.25 -8.48
N ASP A 137 -22.99 3.22 -8.05
CA ASP A 137 -23.83 3.10 -6.87
C ASP A 137 -24.87 1.97 -7.00
N ALA A 138 -25.30 1.63 -8.23
CA ALA A 138 -26.34 0.62 -8.44
C ALA A 138 -25.83 -0.80 -8.14
N THR A 139 -24.52 -1.02 -8.32
CA THR A 139 -23.87 -2.31 -8.05
C THR A 139 -22.95 -2.28 -6.82
N SER A 140 -22.93 -1.16 -6.09
CA SER A 140 -22.04 -0.94 -4.93
C SER A 140 -20.58 -1.30 -5.23
N SER A 141 -20.09 -0.77 -6.36
CA SER A 141 -18.79 -1.12 -6.91
C SER A 141 -18.11 0.07 -7.57
N PHE A 142 -16.83 -0.11 -7.93
CA PHE A 142 -16.10 0.88 -8.71
C PHE A 142 -15.16 0.21 -9.72
N PHE A 143 -14.98 0.87 -10.86
CA PHE A 143 -14.01 0.48 -11.89
C PHE A 143 -12.73 1.30 -11.74
N VAL A 144 -11.59 0.63 -11.69
CA VAL A 144 -10.27 1.27 -11.62
C VAL A 144 -9.78 1.53 -13.04
N ASN A 145 -9.83 2.78 -13.50
CA ASN A 145 -9.29 3.15 -14.81
C ASN A 145 -7.76 3.14 -14.79
N ARG A 146 -7.18 3.82 -13.81
CA ARG A 146 -5.72 4.00 -13.69
C ARG A 146 -5.34 4.44 -12.28
N SER A 147 -4.14 4.10 -11.85
CA SER A 147 -3.47 4.69 -10.69
C SER A 147 -2.32 5.58 -11.17
N TYR A 148 -2.21 6.79 -10.63
CA TYR A 148 -1.14 7.72 -10.97
C TYR A 148 0.01 7.71 -9.98
N VAL A 149 -0.23 7.15 -8.78
CA VAL A 149 0.78 6.99 -7.75
C VAL A 149 1.08 5.50 -7.55
N ALA A 150 2.37 5.20 -7.43
CA ALA A 150 2.87 3.89 -7.07
C ALA A 150 3.45 3.92 -5.65
N ARG A 151 3.11 2.90 -4.86
CA ARG A 151 3.73 2.63 -3.56
C ARG A 151 5.21 2.25 -3.70
N ASP A 152 5.96 2.33 -2.61
CA ASP A 152 7.37 1.95 -2.63
C ASP A 152 7.58 0.47 -2.97
N ALA A 153 8.62 0.22 -3.76
CA ALA A 153 9.10 -1.12 -4.05
C ALA A 153 10.18 -1.53 -3.03
N TYR A 154 9.98 -2.70 -2.42
CA TYR A 154 10.93 -3.30 -1.50
C TYR A 154 12.09 -3.97 -2.24
N ASN A 155 13.31 -3.71 -1.76
CA ASN A 155 14.53 -4.34 -2.24
C ASN A 155 15.39 -4.78 -1.05
N PRO A 156 15.63 -6.09 -0.85
CA PRO A 156 16.42 -6.60 0.28
C PRO A 156 17.88 -6.10 0.28
N ASN A 157 18.40 -5.65 -0.87
CA ASN A 157 19.75 -5.08 -0.95
C ASN A 157 19.83 -3.63 -0.45
N LYS A 158 18.69 -3.00 -0.17
CA LYS A 158 18.58 -1.60 0.26
C LYS A 158 18.04 -1.46 1.68
N TYR A 159 17.15 -2.38 2.07
CA TYR A 159 16.49 -2.32 3.36
C TYR A 159 16.22 -3.72 3.89
N SER A 160 16.39 -3.93 5.20
CA SER A 160 16.00 -5.16 5.89
C SER A 160 14.70 -4.92 6.64
N LEU A 161 13.67 -5.71 6.33
CA LEU A 161 12.37 -5.64 6.99
C LEU A 161 12.49 -5.93 8.50
N ARG A 162 11.63 -5.28 9.30
CA ARG A 162 11.60 -5.36 10.76
C ARG A 162 10.34 -6.04 11.28
N VAL A 163 9.17 -5.60 10.81
CA VAL A 163 7.84 -6.10 11.23
C VAL A 163 7.09 -6.79 10.11
N LEU A 164 7.51 -6.56 8.86
CA LEU A 164 7.00 -7.25 7.69
C LEU A 164 7.90 -8.43 7.30
N HIS A 165 7.30 -9.40 6.61
CA HIS A 165 8.00 -10.44 5.89
C HIS A 165 7.86 -10.26 4.37
N GLU A 166 8.77 -10.82 3.58
CA GLU A 166 8.68 -10.68 2.11
C GLU A 166 7.37 -11.23 1.53
N SER A 167 6.80 -12.27 2.17
CA SER A 167 5.50 -12.84 1.80
C SER A 167 4.36 -11.83 1.94
N ASP A 168 4.45 -10.91 2.89
CA ASP A 168 3.43 -9.89 3.17
C ASP A 168 3.40 -8.80 2.09
N ILE A 169 4.50 -8.63 1.36
CA ILE A 169 4.71 -7.53 0.41
C ILE A 169 5.06 -8.04 -1.00
N THR A 170 4.58 -9.23 -1.33
CA THR A 170 4.90 -9.92 -2.59
C THR A 170 4.63 -9.04 -3.83
N SER A 171 3.52 -8.30 -3.86
CA SER A 171 3.16 -7.38 -4.95
C SER A 171 4.10 -6.17 -5.11
N ARG A 172 4.91 -5.86 -4.09
CA ARG A 172 5.86 -4.74 -4.05
C ARG A 172 7.32 -5.20 -3.99
N SER A 173 7.58 -6.50 -4.04
CA SER A 173 8.92 -7.08 -3.92
C SER A 173 9.66 -7.07 -5.26
N VAL A 174 10.79 -6.37 -5.33
CA VAL A 174 11.65 -6.34 -6.52
C VAL A 174 12.16 -7.74 -6.91
N PRO A 175 12.64 -8.59 -5.97
CA PRO A 175 12.98 -9.97 -6.28
C PRO A 175 11.81 -10.76 -6.90
N HIS A 176 10.61 -10.60 -6.35
CA HIS A 176 9.42 -11.30 -6.84
C HIS A 176 9.03 -10.83 -8.25
N ALA A 177 8.99 -9.52 -8.48
CA ALA A 177 8.71 -8.94 -9.79
C ALA A 177 9.71 -9.43 -10.85
N ARG A 178 11.00 -9.49 -10.51
CA ARG A 178 12.04 -10.02 -11.41
C ARG A 178 11.81 -11.48 -11.77
N LYS A 179 11.41 -12.30 -10.78
CA LYS A 179 11.09 -13.72 -11.00
C LYS A 179 9.90 -13.85 -11.95
N LEU A 180 8.79 -13.15 -11.68
CA LEU A 180 7.59 -13.17 -12.54
C LEU A 180 7.89 -12.75 -13.97
N LEU A 181 8.63 -11.66 -14.17
CA LEU A 181 9.00 -11.18 -15.51
C LEU A 181 9.89 -12.19 -16.25
N SER A 182 10.81 -12.85 -15.54
CA SER A 182 11.70 -13.86 -16.13
C SER A 182 10.92 -15.12 -16.53
N GLU A 183 9.96 -15.54 -15.69
CA GLU A 183 9.06 -16.66 -15.98
C GLU A 183 8.15 -16.35 -17.16
N TRP A 184 7.57 -15.15 -17.21
CA TRP A 184 6.73 -14.73 -18.33
C TRP A 184 7.51 -14.65 -19.66
N LEU A 185 8.72 -14.10 -19.63
CA LEU A 185 9.61 -14.04 -20.79
C LEU A 185 9.93 -15.43 -21.32
N SER A 186 10.31 -16.36 -20.44
CA SER A 186 10.71 -17.71 -20.83
C SER A 186 9.55 -18.63 -21.22
N THR A 187 8.36 -18.47 -20.62
CA THR A 187 7.22 -19.38 -20.82
C THR A 187 6.15 -18.88 -21.77
N LYS A 188 6.08 -17.57 -22.03
CA LYS A 188 5.05 -16.97 -22.89
C LYS A 188 5.67 -16.24 -24.09
N ILE A 189 6.63 -15.35 -23.85
CA ILE A 189 7.15 -14.46 -24.91
C ILE A 189 8.13 -15.20 -25.84
N ASN A 190 9.15 -15.85 -25.30
CA ASN A 190 10.14 -16.56 -26.12
C ASN A 190 9.50 -17.67 -26.99
N PRO A 191 8.57 -18.50 -26.46
CA PRO A 191 7.87 -19.47 -27.30
C PRO A 191 7.07 -18.82 -28.43
N ALA A 192 6.33 -17.74 -28.14
CA ALA A 192 5.58 -17.03 -29.18
C ALA A 192 6.49 -16.45 -30.28
N ILE A 193 7.68 -15.96 -29.93
CA ILE A 193 8.67 -15.48 -30.91
C ILE A 193 9.19 -16.64 -31.78
N GLN A 194 9.45 -17.81 -31.19
CA GLN A 194 9.90 -19.00 -31.94
C GLN A 194 8.83 -19.47 -32.94
N GLU A 195 7.58 -19.56 -32.49
CA GLU A 195 6.43 -19.88 -33.35
C GLU A 195 6.30 -18.90 -34.52
N LEU A 196 6.40 -17.59 -34.26
CA LEU A 196 6.28 -16.55 -35.28
C LEU A 196 7.47 -16.48 -36.24
N SER A 197 8.67 -16.86 -35.79
CA SER A 197 9.89 -16.85 -36.61
C SER A 197 10.10 -18.14 -37.41
N GLY A 198 9.22 -19.13 -37.28
CA GLY A 198 9.30 -20.41 -38.00
C GLY A 198 10.49 -21.27 -37.59
N GLN A 199 11.10 -20.99 -36.43
CA GLN A 199 12.16 -21.79 -35.84
C GLN A 199 11.52 -22.82 -34.90
N ASN A 200 11.13 -23.97 -35.45
CA ASN A 200 10.83 -25.18 -34.68
C ASN A 200 12.10 -26.02 -34.48
#